data_AF-A0A974PBB2-F1
#
_entry.id   AF-A0A974PBB2-F1
#
_cell.length_a   1.000
_cell.length_b   1.000
_cell.length_c   1.000
_cell.angle_alpha   90.00
_cell.angle_beta   90.00
_cell.angle_gamma   90.00
#
_symmetry.space_group_name_H-M   'P 1'
#
loop_
_entity.id
_entity.type
_entity.pdbx_description
1 polymer ?
#
loop_
_entity_poly.entity_id
_entity_poly.type
_entity_poly.pdbx_seq_one_letter_code
_entity_poly.pdbx_strand_id
1 'polypeptide(L)'
;MAMPTHIVAVGGIVENEQGEVLLVKTYHGGWVFPGGLLSTSDETSDSRWVAKDTALEMITSSAIRTRFQAYLEFVGNVAYIVYETKPEFKVAMSREI
;
A
#
# COMPACT_ATOMS: atom_id res chain seq x y z
N MET A 1 -2.71 14.66 -24.41
CA MET A 1 -2.16 15.13 -23.11
C MET A 1 -1.00 14.23 -22.77
N ALA A 2 0.18 14.76 -22.44
CA ALA A 2 1.32 13.94 -22.04
C ALA A 2 1.09 13.42 -20.61
N MET A 3 1.39 12.14 -20.36
CA MET A 3 1.32 11.58 -19.01
C MET A 3 2.34 12.28 -18.09
N PRO A 4 1.99 12.60 -16.83
CA PRO A 4 2.94 13.17 -15.88
C PRO A 4 4.11 12.20 -15.67
N THR A 5 5.33 12.73 -15.68
CA THR A 5 6.55 11.94 -15.49
C THR A 5 6.74 11.51 -14.02
N HIS A 6 6.08 12.20 -13.10
CA HIS A 6 6.13 11.94 -11.67
C HIS A 6 4.72 12.03 -11.10
N ILE A 7 4.35 11.05 -10.28
CA ILE A 7 3.06 11.00 -9.58
C ILE A 7 3.34 11.04 -8.09
N VAL A 8 2.70 11.98 -7.40
CA VAL A 8 2.62 11.98 -5.94
C VAL A 8 1.27 11.39 -5.55
N ALA A 9 1.28 10.40 -4.69
CA ALA A 9 0.10 9.74 -4.20
C ALA A 9 0.19 9.52 -2.69
N VAL A 10 -0.96 9.51 -2.03
CA VAL A 10 -1.11 9.19 -0.60
C VAL A 10 -2.00 7.95 -0.50
N GLY A 11 -1.69 7.08 0.46
CA GLY A 11 -2.57 5.97 0.85
C GLY A 11 -2.80 6.02 2.35
N GLY A 12 -3.95 5.50 2.77
CA GLY A 12 -4.36 5.46 4.18
C GLY A 12 -4.64 4.02 4.61
N ILE A 13 -4.24 3.70 5.83
CA ILE A 13 -4.62 2.45 6.49
C ILE A 13 -5.71 2.80 7.50
N VAL A 14 -6.85 2.14 7.39
CA VAL A 14 -8.00 2.36 8.28
C VAL A 14 -8.07 1.17 9.22
N GLU A 15 -8.01 1.45 10.52
CA GLU A 15 -8.20 0.45 11.59
C GLU A 15 -9.57 0.64 12.23
N ASN A 16 -10.27 -0.46 12.53
CA ASN A 16 -11.48 -0.44 13.34
C ASN A 16 -11.18 -0.68 14.84
N GLU A 17 -12.21 -0.61 15.68
CA GLU A 17 -12.10 -0.81 17.14
C GLU A 17 -11.65 -2.23 17.55
N GLN A 18 -11.75 -3.20 16.63
CA GLN A 18 -11.33 -4.59 16.85
C GLN A 18 -9.87 -4.83 16.46
N GLY A 19 -9.15 -3.79 16.01
CA GLY A 19 -7.76 -3.89 15.55
C GLY A 19 -7.62 -4.52 14.17
N GLU A 20 -8.69 -4.56 13.38
CA GLU A 20 -8.68 -5.03 12.00
C GLU A 20 -8.41 -3.87 11.04
N VAL A 21 -7.74 -4.17 9.92
CA VAL A 21 -7.47 -3.21 8.85
C VAL A 21 -8.43 -3.37 7.68
N LEU A 22 -8.85 -2.26 7.08
CA LEU A 22 -9.63 -2.29 5.84
C LEU A 22 -8.71 -2.58 4.65
N LEU A 23 -8.99 -3.66 3.92
CA LEU A 23 -8.39 -3.94 2.62
C LEU A 23 -9.44 -3.87 1.51
N VAL A 24 -9.02 -3.40 0.34
CA VAL A 24 -9.80 -3.35 -0.90
C VAL A 24 -9.15 -4.22 -1.96
N LYS A 25 -9.98 -4.91 -2.76
CA LYS A 25 -9.51 -5.75 -3.85
C LYS A 25 -9.58 -4.97 -5.16
N THR A 26 -8.40 -4.69 -5.72
CA THR A 26 -8.27 -4.06 -7.02
C THR A 26 -8.38 -5.08 -8.15
N TYR A 27 -8.93 -4.66 -9.29
CA TYR A 27 -9.16 -5.55 -10.43
C TYR A 27 -7.86 -6.18 -10.98
N HIS A 28 -6.73 -5.45 -10.92
CA HIS A 28 -5.44 -5.89 -11.48
C HIS A 28 -4.32 -6.09 -10.44
N GLY A 29 -4.51 -5.70 -9.18
CA GLY A 29 -3.42 -5.60 -8.19
C GLY A 29 -3.61 -6.43 -6.92
N GLY A 30 -4.69 -7.21 -6.82
CA GLY A 30 -5.02 -7.97 -5.61
C GLY A 30 -5.47 -7.06 -4.46
N TRP A 31 -5.26 -7.54 -3.22
CA TRP A 31 -5.64 -6.81 -2.01
C TRP A 31 -4.62 -5.72 -1.67
N VAL A 32 -5.12 -4.52 -1.40
CA VAL A 32 -4.33 -3.34 -1.02
C VAL A 32 -5.06 -2.57 0.08
N PHE A 33 -4.34 -1.75 0.85
CA PHE A 33 -4.97 -0.74 1.68
C PHE A 33 -5.55 0.38 0.79
N PRO A 34 -6.62 1.08 1.21
CA PRO A 34 -7.21 2.17 0.44
C PRO A 34 -6.18 3.26 0.08
N GLY A 35 -6.13 3.63 -1.19
CA GLY A 35 -5.23 4.65 -1.70
C GLY A 35 -5.28 4.72 -3.21
N GLY A 36 -4.73 5.78 -3.78
CA GLY A 36 -4.75 5.92 -5.23
C GLY A 36 -4.40 7.32 -5.72
N LEU A 37 -4.32 7.43 -7.04
CA LEU A 37 -4.36 8.71 -7.71
C LEU A 37 -5.81 9.21 -7.69
N LEU A 38 -6.00 10.53 -7.52
CA LEU A 38 -7.32 11.15 -7.63
C LEU A 38 -7.81 11.08 -9.10
N SER A 39 -8.42 9.96 -9.49
CA SER A 39 -9.04 9.75 -10.79
C SER A 39 -10.29 8.87 -10.66
N THR A 40 -11.26 9.04 -11.56
CA THR A 40 -12.46 8.20 -11.62
C THR A 40 -12.14 6.85 -12.27
N SER A 41 -12.45 5.73 -11.61
CA SER A 41 -12.18 4.37 -12.09
C SER A 41 -13.15 3.35 -11.46
N ASP A 42 -13.32 2.20 -12.11
CA ASP A 42 -13.96 1.00 -11.52
C ASP A 42 -12.93 0.15 -10.74
N GLU A 43 -12.12 0.78 -9.87
CA GLU A 43 -10.93 0.13 -9.29
C GLU A 43 -11.23 -0.92 -8.22
N THR A 44 -12.34 -0.80 -7.48
CA THR A 44 -12.60 -1.63 -6.29
C THR A 44 -13.71 -2.64 -6.53
N SER A 45 -13.35 -3.92 -6.51
CA SER A 45 -14.28 -5.04 -6.72
C SER A 45 -14.83 -5.65 -5.43
N ASP A 46 -14.12 -5.49 -4.32
CA ASP A 46 -14.47 -6.05 -3.00
C ASP A 46 -13.75 -5.25 -1.91
N SER A 47 -14.28 -5.27 -0.68
CA SER A 47 -13.68 -4.64 0.51
C SER A 47 -14.01 -5.45 1.75
N ARG A 48 -13.05 -5.63 2.66
CA ARG A 48 -13.29 -6.33 3.93
C ARG A 48 -12.32 -5.90 5.03
N TRP A 49 -12.76 -6.10 6.26
CA TRP A 49 -11.90 -6.04 7.45
C TRP A 49 -11.07 -7.33 7.54
N VAL A 50 -9.79 -7.17 7.87
CA VAL A 50 -8.83 -8.27 7.99
C VAL A 50 -8.02 -8.07 9.26
N ALA A 51 -7.81 -9.14 10.02
CA ALA A 51 -6.94 -9.10 11.20
C ALA A 51 -5.54 -8.60 10.80
N LYS A 52 -5.04 -7.61 11.55
CA LYS A 52 -3.83 -6.84 11.20
C LYS A 52 -2.57 -7.71 11.04
N ASP A 53 -2.46 -8.75 11.85
CA ASP A 53 -1.38 -9.72 11.86
C ASP A 53 -1.37 -10.65 10.63
N THR A 54 -2.52 -10.91 10.02
CA THR A 54 -2.67 -11.76 8.82
C THR A 54 -2.81 -10.98 7.52
N ALA A 55 -3.01 -9.66 7.59
CA ALA A 55 -3.24 -8.80 6.42
C ALA A 55 -2.14 -8.90 5.36
N LEU A 56 -0.88 -9.06 5.77
CA LEU A 56 0.23 -9.24 4.83
C LEU A 56 0.07 -10.49 3.97
N GLU A 57 -0.53 -11.57 4.45
CA GLU A 57 -0.70 -12.81 3.67
C GLU A 57 -1.59 -12.59 2.44
N MET A 58 -2.50 -11.61 2.51
CA MET A 58 -3.42 -11.27 1.42
C MET A 58 -2.79 -10.33 0.38
N ILE A 59 -1.80 -9.54 0.78
CA ILE A 59 -1.15 -8.54 -0.08
C ILE A 59 -0.04 -9.22 -0.88
N THR A 60 -0.24 -9.42 -2.18
CA THR A 60 0.72 -10.15 -3.03
C THR A 60 1.76 -9.23 -3.69
N SER A 61 1.44 -7.96 -3.90
CA SER A 61 2.37 -7.00 -4.52
C SER A 61 3.51 -6.63 -3.57
N SER A 62 4.76 -6.88 -3.97
CA SER A 62 5.95 -6.58 -3.16
C SER A 62 6.00 -5.10 -2.72
N ALA A 63 5.65 -4.17 -3.61
CA ALA A 63 5.64 -2.74 -3.28
C ALA A 63 4.59 -2.39 -2.22
N ILE A 64 3.39 -2.97 -2.31
CA ILE A 64 2.34 -2.74 -1.32
C ILE A 64 2.68 -3.43 0.00
N ARG A 65 3.27 -4.63 -0.03
CA ARG A 65 3.80 -5.33 1.15
C ARG A 65 4.84 -4.48 1.87
N THR A 66 5.82 -3.91 1.15
CA THR A 66 6.84 -3.04 1.76
C THR A 66 6.22 -1.83 2.47
N ARG A 67 5.23 -1.17 1.84
CA ARG A 67 4.52 -0.04 2.46
C ARG A 67 3.73 -0.45 3.70
N PHE A 68 3.04 -1.59 3.62
CA PHE A 68 2.23 -2.10 4.73
C PHE A 68 3.12 -2.59 5.89
N GLN A 69 4.25 -3.24 5.60
CA GLN A 69 5.24 -3.64 6.59
C GLN A 69 5.78 -2.44 7.36
N ALA A 70 6.13 -1.35 6.66
CA ALA A 70 6.61 -0.13 7.30
C ALA A 70 5.58 0.48 8.28
N TYR A 71 4.28 0.31 8.00
CA TYR A 71 3.23 0.70 8.93
C TYR A 71 3.15 -0.23 10.16
N LEU A 72 3.28 -1.55 9.97
CA LEU A 72 3.28 -2.50 11.09
C LEU A 72 4.48 -2.32 12.02
N GLU A 73 5.62 -1.95 11.45
CA GLU A 73 6.89 -1.74 12.16
C GLU A 73 7.05 -0.29 12.67
N PHE A 74 6.03 0.55 12.53
CA PHE A 74 6.11 1.95 12.91
C PHE A 74 6.30 2.11 14.43
N VAL A 75 7.49 2.54 14.83
CA VAL A 75 7.88 2.79 16.24
C VAL A 75 8.03 4.27 16.58
N GLY A 76 7.45 5.16 15.75
CA GLY A 76 7.45 6.62 15.98
C GLY A 76 8.34 7.42 15.02
N ASN A 77 9.23 6.78 14.26
CA ASN A 77 10.08 7.42 13.27
C ASN A 77 9.52 7.24 11.85
N VAL A 78 9.70 8.23 10.98
CA VAL A 78 9.21 8.16 9.60
C VAL A 78 10.25 7.45 8.73
N ALA A 79 9.81 6.42 8.00
CA ALA A 79 10.67 5.72 7.03
C ALA A 79 10.60 6.42 5.66
N TYR A 80 11.78 6.80 5.14
CA TYR A 80 11.94 7.24 3.75
C TYR A 80 12.54 6.11 2.91
N ILE A 81 11.73 5.56 2.00
CA ILE A 81 12.06 4.37 1.20
C ILE A 81 12.02 4.71 -0.29
N VAL A 82 13.10 4.36 -1.00
CA VAL A 82 13.19 4.47 -2.46
C VAL A 82 13.29 3.08 -3.05
N TYR A 83 12.45 2.77 -4.02
CA TYR A 83 12.40 1.46 -4.66
C TYR A 83 11.91 1.53 -6.11
N GLU A 84 12.30 0.51 -6.88
CA GLU A 84 11.88 0.29 -8.26
C GLU A 84 10.85 -0.85 -8.28
N THR A 85 9.84 -0.75 -9.14
CA THR A 85 8.78 -1.77 -9.29
C THR A 85 8.88 -2.57 -10.59
N LYS A 86 9.69 -2.11 -11.55
CA LYS A 86 9.91 -2.74 -12.85
C LYS A 86 11.38 -2.58 -13.25
N PRO A 87 11.99 -3.57 -13.94
CA PRO A 87 11.40 -4.85 -14.36
C PRO A 87 11.12 -5.81 -13.19
N GLU A 88 11.85 -5.67 -12.09
CA GLU A 88 11.67 -6.43 -10.86
C GLU A 88 11.58 -5.47 -9.67
N PHE A 89 10.96 -5.91 -8.58
CA PHE A 89 10.88 -5.10 -7.37
C PHE A 89 12.23 -5.07 -6.64
N LYS A 90 12.75 -3.87 -6.38
CA LYS A 90 14.03 -3.69 -5.67
C LYS A 90 13.98 -2.45 -4.78
N VAL A 91 14.30 -2.63 -3.50
CA VAL A 91 14.54 -1.51 -2.59
C VAL A 91 15.96 -0.99 -2.84
N ALA A 92 16.06 0.28 -3.24
CA ALA A 92 17.33 0.96 -3.48
C ALA A 92 17.87 1.64 -2.21
N MET A 93 16.98 2.15 -1.36
CA MET A 93 17.34 2.81 -0.11
C MET A 93 16.19 2.74 0.90
N SER A 94 16.54 2.63 2.19
CA SER A 94 15.62 2.83 3.32
C SER A 94 16.38 3.55 4.43
N ARG A 95 15.79 4.58 5.02
CA ARG A 95 16.34 5.30 6.18
C ARG A 95 15.22 5.91 7.03
N GLU A 96 15.51 6.17 8.29
CA GLU A 96 14.66 6.95 9.18
C GLU A 96 14.94 8.45 9.01
N ILE A 97 13.90 9.28 9.15
CA ILE A 97 13.98 10.75 9.16
C ILE A 97 13.30 11.35 10.39
#